data_AF-A0A847GLN6-F1
#
_entry.id   AF-A0A847GLN6-F1
#
_cell.length_a   1.000
_cell.length_b   1.000
_cell.length_c   1.000
_cell.angle_alpha   90.00
_cell.angle_beta   90.00
_cell.angle_gamma   90.00
#
_symmetry.space_group_name_H-M   'P 1'
#
loop_
_entity.id
_entity.type
_entity.pdbx_description
1 polymer ?
#
loop_
_entity_poly.entity_id
_entity_poly.type
_entity_poly.pdbx_seq_one_letter_code
_entity_poly.pdbx_strand_id
1 'polypeptide(L)'
;MLNDILITPRVESPRRELIERLAHQLELALDSPRGQSQPIGLTDLLEQLGAQLWDAAGLDPAKLADDLDAARDAQQPLRLVVTDPDTLAWPWETLYHGDDRLQFLAQHPWCILLRRLAGRGTNVPQALPRPFRLLLLLVASPEDLDAERSRLDYEQEEELLYTALDRPLARGEVVIDVAEDGCLETLWDRLRRNQYHAVILSMHGATACNAQQQAEWGLLFEDSRTGRARPVAGSDLAAGFDELPGTRPGLVMLSVCRTSRLEENQGVITSVAQRLHVGGIERVLGMRLSVLDAAAAALTAGLFEWLIAGLSVGRALSLARRELATGAWLADKSAGDHPRRDGPDSGKPAVDPCAQWTLPVLLDRTADGPLVDLQRQVDLRPVAALPERISGDGSLAMPQRATCERNPQVRVLGFRAPFELDRLYTLVDAAFPRHEPLALLRQAWAVRENGVRLTGFNSGR
;
A
#
# COMPACT_ATOMS: atom_id res chain seq x y z
N MET A 1 21.66 10.56 20.79
CA MET A 1 21.00 9.47 21.57
C MET A 1 19.61 9.31 20.97
N LEU A 2 19.09 8.08 20.89
CA LEU A 2 17.73 7.83 20.43
C LEU A 2 16.74 8.42 21.44
N ASN A 3 15.96 9.43 21.06
CA ASN A 3 14.86 9.97 21.88
C ASN A 3 13.64 9.03 21.78
N ASP A 4 13.85 7.75 22.08
CA ASP A 4 12.78 6.77 22.15
C ASP A 4 12.15 6.82 23.55
N ILE A 5 10.84 7.04 23.63
CA ILE A 5 10.04 6.79 24.81
C ILE A 5 9.46 5.38 24.66
N LEU A 6 9.85 4.49 25.55
CA LEU A 6 9.35 3.12 25.57
C LEU A 6 7.97 3.09 26.23
N ILE A 7 6.99 2.53 25.53
CA ILE A 7 5.67 2.22 26.09
C ILE A 7 5.76 0.82 26.69
N THR A 8 5.85 0.76 28.01
CA THR A 8 5.81 -0.49 28.79
C THR A 8 4.53 -0.48 29.64
N PRO A 9 3.41 -0.95 29.09
CA PRO A 9 2.13 -0.76 29.73
C PRO A 9 2.03 -1.55 31.04
N ARG A 10 1.62 -0.88 32.11
CA ARG A 10 1.35 -1.52 33.41
C ARG A 10 -0.14 -1.47 33.64
N VAL A 11 -0.81 -2.58 33.34
CA VAL A 11 -2.27 -2.61 33.25
C VAL A 11 -2.82 -3.63 34.22
N GLU A 12 -3.64 -3.15 35.16
CA GLU A 12 -4.44 -3.99 36.04
C GLU A 12 -5.50 -4.77 35.25
N SER A 13 -5.88 -5.96 35.70
CA SER A 13 -6.82 -6.84 34.97
C SER A 13 -8.12 -6.17 34.52
N PRO A 14 -8.81 -5.35 35.36
CA PRO A 14 -10.06 -4.72 34.93
C PRO A 14 -9.90 -3.75 33.75
N ARG A 15 -8.78 -3.01 33.71
CA ARG A 15 -8.49 -2.08 32.59
C ARG A 15 -8.10 -2.86 31.34
N ARG A 16 -7.31 -3.93 31.49
CA ARG A 16 -6.95 -4.81 30.37
C ARG A 16 -8.22 -5.36 29.69
N GLU A 17 -9.15 -5.90 30.47
CA GLU A 17 -10.43 -6.40 29.96
C GLU A 17 -11.27 -5.33 29.25
N LEU A 18 -11.24 -4.08 29.75
CA LEU A 18 -11.92 -2.96 29.10
C LEU A 18 -11.28 -2.60 27.76
N ILE A 19 -9.94 -2.49 27.72
CA ILE A 19 -9.19 -2.22 26.48
C ILE A 19 -9.46 -3.31 25.45
N GLU A 20 -9.38 -4.58 25.84
CA GLU A 20 -9.64 -5.71 24.94
C GLU A 20 -11.07 -5.69 24.39
N ARG A 21 -12.05 -5.35 25.22
CA ARG A 21 -13.45 -5.23 24.81
C ARG A 21 -13.67 -4.08 23.81
N LEU A 22 -13.11 -2.90 24.09
CA LEU A 22 -13.21 -1.73 23.21
C LEU A 22 -12.45 -1.96 21.88
N ALA A 23 -11.27 -2.58 21.95
CA ALA A 23 -10.50 -2.98 20.78
C ALA A 23 -11.27 -3.98 19.92
N HIS A 24 -11.93 -4.96 20.54
CA HIS A 24 -12.78 -5.91 19.82
C HIS A 24 -13.98 -5.23 19.15
N GLN A 25 -14.62 -4.26 19.81
CA GLN A 25 -15.69 -3.46 19.19
C GLN A 25 -15.19 -2.67 17.98
N LEU A 26 -14.02 -2.03 18.10
CA LEU A 26 -13.38 -1.33 17.00
C LEU A 26 -13.08 -2.29 15.84
N GLU A 27 -12.50 -3.46 16.13
CA GLU A 27 -12.22 -4.50 15.13
C GLU A 27 -13.49 -4.94 14.41
N LEU A 28 -14.57 -5.23 15.13
CA LEU A 28 -15.85 -5.65 14.53
C LEU A 28 -16.49 -4.59 13.63
N ALA A 29 -16.25 -3.30 13.92
CA ALA A 29 -16.83 -2.22 13.15
C ALA A 29 -15.96 -1.84 11.94
N LEU A 30 -14.64 -2.03 12.02
CA LEU A 30 -13.68 -1.84 10.92
C LEU A 30 -13.70 -3.05 9.96
N ASP A 31 -13.62 -4.25 10.51
CA ASP A 31 -13.72 -5.52 9.80
C ASP A 31 -15.16 -5.68 9.32
N SER A 32 -15.40 -5.50 8.03
CA SER A 32 -16.75 -5.47 7.44
C SER A 32 -17.09 -6.80 6.75
N PRO A 33 -17.52 -7.85 7.46
CA PRO A 33 -17.86 -9.15 6.85
C PRO A 33 -19.09 -9.09 5.90
N ARG A 34 -19.74 -7.92 5.80
CA ARG A 34 -20.92 -7.62 4.96
C ARG A 34 -20.65 -6.55 3.88
N GLY A 35 -19.43 -6.05 3.75
CA GLY A 35 -19.05 -5.10 2.68
C GLY A 35 -19.44 -3.63 2.89
N GLN A 36 -19.82 -3.22 4.10
CA GLN A 36 -20.04 -1.80 4.44
C GLN A 36 -19.38 -1.47 5.78
N SER A 37 -18.37 -0.60 5.75
CA SER A 37 -17.70 -0.07 6.94
C SER A 37 -18.63 0.85 7.72
N GLN A 38 -18.66 0.70 9.04
CA GLN A 38 -19.44 1.57 9.91
C GLN A 38 -18.74 2.92 10.09
N PRO A 39 -19.50 4.02 10.28
CA PRO A 39 -18.93 5.35 10.43
C PRO A 39 -18.37 5.58 11.86
N ILE A 40 -17.44 4.73 12.31
CA ILE A 40 -16.85 4.75 13.66
C ILE A 40 -16.11 6.06 13.94
N GLY A 41 -15.49 6.68 12.92
CA GLY A 41 -14.83 7.97 13.06
C GLY A 41 -15.79 9.11 13.41
N LEU A 42 -17.11 8.87 13.41
CA LEU A 42 -18.14 9.79 13.88
C LEU A 42 -18.65 9.44 15.29
N THR A 43 -18.06 8.44 15.95
CA THR A 43 -18.41 7.97 17.30
C THR A 43 -17.26 8.24 18.26
N ASP A 44 -17.54 8.33 19.56
CA ASP A 44 -16.51 8.54 20.59
C ASP A 44 -15.68 7.27 20.91
N LEU A 45 -15.82 6.19 20.12
CA LEU A 45 -15.16 4.90 20.41
C LEU A 45 -13.64 5.00 20.37
N LEU A 46 -13.10 5.78 19.42
CA LEU A 46 -11.65 5.97 19.27
C LEU A 46 -11.06 6.73 20.44
N GLU A 47 -11.73 7.80 20.88
CA GLU A 47 -11.34 8.62 22.02
C GLU A 47 -11.44 7.82 23.33
N GLN A 48 -12.51 7.05 23.51
CA GLN A 48 -12.67 6.19 24.68
C GLN A 48 -11.57 5.13 24.78
N LEU A 49 -11.32 4.40 23.69
CA LEU A 49 -10.25 3.41 23.63
C LEU A 49 -8.88 4.06 23.79
N GLY A 50 -8.65 5.17 23.11
CA GLY A 50 -7.42 5.93 23.14
C GLY A 50 -7.08 6.47 24.53
N ALA A 51 -8.07 6.93 25.29
CA ALA A 51 -7.90 7.35 26.68
C ALA A 51 -7.52 6.17 27.60
N GLN A 52 -8.12 4.99 27.39
CA GLN A 52 -7.70 3.80 28.14
C GLN A 52 -6.27 3.36 27.82
N LEU A 53 -5.87 3.46 26.55
CA LEU A 53 -4.49 3.21 26.13
C LEU A 53 -3.52 4.24 26.68
N TRP A 54 -3.94 5.50 26.81
CA TRP A 54 -3.13 6.56 27.42
C TRP A 54 -2.82 6.26 28.87
N ASP A 55 -3.85 5.95 29.65
CA ASP A 55 -3.71 5.57 31.06
C ASP A 55 -2.86 4.30 31.22
N ALA A 56 -2.96 3.35 30.28
CA ALA A 56 -2.15 2.14 30.26
C ALA A 56 -0.68 2.42 29.91
N ALA A 57 -0.41 3.40 29.02
CA ALA A 57 0.93 3.76 28.59
C ALA A 57 1.74 4.47 29.70
N GLY A 58 1.05 5.10 30.67
CA GLY A 58 1.70 5.77 31.81
C GLY A 58 2.51 7.00 31.39
N LEU A 59 2.08 7.68 30.33
CA LEU A 59 2.73 8.89 29.81
C LEU A 59 2.29 10.11 30.62
N ASP A 60 3.23 11.02 30.89
CA ASP A 60 2.93 12.33 31.48
C ASP A 60 2.55 13.31 30.35
N PRO A 61 1.32 13.85 30.33
CA PRO A 61 0.85 14.71 29.25
C PRO A 61 1.62 16.03 29.13
N ALA A 62 1.97 16.67 30.25
CA ALA A 62 2.67 17.95 30.23
C ALA A 62 4.09 17.77 29.69
N LYS A 63 4.80 16.75 30.19
CA LYS A 63 6.12 16.39 29.71
C LYS A 63 6.10 15.99 28.23
N LEU A 64 5.11 15.20 27.80
CA LEU A 64 5.04 14.75 26.41
C LEU A 64 4.79 15.92 25.46
N ALA A 65 3.94 16.87 25.83
CA ALA A 65 3.69 18.06 25.02
C ALA A 65 4.95 18.92 24.86
N ASP A 66 5.74 19.08 25.92
CA ASP A 66 7.02 19.81 25.87
C ASP A 66 8.09 19.04 25.06
N ASP A 67 8.15 17.71 25.19
CA ASP A 67 9.02 16.85 24.38
C ASP A 67 8.67 16.94 22.88
N LEU A 68 7.38 17.10 22.53
CA LEU A 68 6.93 17.30 21.14
C LEU A 68 7.29 18.68 20.59
N ASP A 69 7.21 19.74 21.39
CA ASP A 69 7.69 21.07 20.99
C ASP A 69 9.20 21.07 20.77
N ALA A 70 9.96 20.44 21.67
CA ALA A 70 11.40 20.27 21.50
C ALA A 70 11.74 19.44 20.24
N ALA A 71 10.97 18.38 19.95
CA ALA A 71 11.11 17.57 18.75
C ALA A 71 10.90 18.40 17.46
N ARG A 72 9.88 19.26 17.45
CA ARG A 72 9.64 20.21 16.35
C ARG A 72 10.82 21.17 16.18
N ASP A 73 11.26 21.80 17.26
CA ASP A 73 12.28 22.83 17.21
C ASP A 73 13.65 22.25 16.80
N ALA A 74 13.94 21.01 17.21
CA ALA A 74 15.12 20.26 16.80
C ALA A 74 15.00 19.60 15.41
N GLN A 75 13.83 19.66 14.77
CA GLN A 75 13.50 18.93 13.52
C GLN A 75 13.76 17.42 13.63
N GLN A 76 13.60 16.84 14.81
CA GLN A 76 13.82 15.43 15.10
C GLN A 76 12.58 14.87 15.79
N PRO A 77 11.76 14.05 15.12
CA PRO A 77 10.51 13.58 15.69
C PRO A 77 10.73 12.69 16.92
N LEU A 78 9.83 12.83 17.88
CA LEU A 78 9.76 11.98 19.07
C LEU A 78 9.25 10.59 18.69
N ARG A 79 9.80 9.55 19.29
CA ARG A 79 9.45 8.15 18.98
C ARG A 79 8.84 7.46 20.18
N LEU A 80 7.59 7.03 20.04
CA LEU A 80 6.90 6.16 20.97
C LEU A 80 7.04 4.72 20.50
N VAL A 81 7.72 3.90 21.29
CA VAL A 81 8.10 2.54 20.90
C VAL A 81 7.40 1.54 21.81
N VAL A 82 6.50 0.75 21.24
CA VAL A 82 5.86 -0.37 21.92
C VAL A 82 6.75 -1.61 21.79
N THR A 83 7.18 -2.17 22.92
CA THR A 83 8.09 -3.33 22.96
C THR A 83 7.49 -4.56 23.64
N ASP A 84 6.43 -4.38 24.41
CA ASP A 84 5.83 -5.45 25.22
C ASP A 84 5.00 -6.42 24.34
N PRO A 85 5.40 -7.70 24.20
CA PRO A 85 4.72 -8.67 23.35
C PRO A 85 3.23 -8.84 23.62
N ASP A 86 2.83 -8.78 24.90
CA ASP A 86 1.46 -9.04 25.33
C ASP A 86 0.47 -7.94 24.91
N THR A 87 0.99 -6.78 24.51
CA THR A 87 0.19 -5.62 24.13
C THR A 87 0.46 -5.15 22.70
N LEU A 88 1.32 -5.84 21.94
CA LEU A 88 1.61 -5.48 20.54
C LEU A 88 0.35 -5.47 19.67
N ALA A 89 -0.61 -6.36 19.94
CA ALA A 89 -1.85 -6.45 19.16
C ALA A 89 -2.80 -5.26 19.39
N TRP A 90 -2.63 -4.53 20.50
CA TRP A 90 -3.51 -3.42 20.85
C TRP A 90 -3.45 -2.29 19.81
N PRO A 91 -4.56 -1.56 19.62
CA PRO A 91 -4.70 -0.44 18.69
C PRO A 91 -3.97 0.81 19.19
N TRP A 92 -2.67 0.73 19.44
CA TRP A 92 -1.86 1.88 19.92
C TRP A 92 -1.99 3.12 19.03
N GLU A 93 -2.29 2.95 17.74
CA GLU A 93 -2.58 4.04 16.81
C GLU A 93 -3.72 4.95 17.27
N THR A 94 -4.63 4.44 18.10
CA THR A 94 -5.75 5.18 18.66
C THR A 94 -5.40 5.92 19.95
N LEU A 95 -4.15 5.85 20.43
CA LEU A 95 -3.68 6.54 21.64
C LEU A 95 -4.06 8.03 21.61
N TYR A 96 -4.90 8.44 22.57
CA TYR A 96 -5.57 9.74 22.58
C TYR A 96 -5.48 10.40 23.96
N HIS A 97 -5.27 11.72 23.96
CA HIS A 97 -5.41 12.55 25.16
C HIS A 97 -6.26 13.78 24.85
N GLY A 98 -7.09 14.21 25.80
CA GLY A 98 -8.02 15.34 25.63
C GLY A 98 -7.37 16.73 25.60
N ASP A 99 -6.05 16.82 25.65
CA ASP A 99 -5.30 18.08 25.47
C ASP A 99 -5.18 18.37 23.96
N ASP A 100 -5.49 19.59 23.54
CA ASP A 100 -5.43 20.03 22.13
C ASP A 100 -4.04 19.88 21.52
N ARG A 101 -2.97 19.92 22.32
CA ARG A 101 -1.58 19.72 21.86
C ARG A 101 -1.25 18.26 21.57
N LEU A 102 -2.02 17.31 22.13
CA LEU A 102 -1.73 15.89 22.09
C LEU A 102 -2.70 15.15 21.16
N GLN A 103 -3.99 15.19 21.46
CA GLN A 103 -5.05 14.51 20.68
C GLN A 103 -4.63 13.08 20.30
N PHE A 104 -4.87 12.65 19.05
CA PHE A 104 -4.38 11.37 18.52
C PHE A 104 -2.91 11.45 18.13
N LEU A 105 -2.03 10.85 18.92
CA LEU A 105 -0.58 10.94 18.71
C LEU A 105 -0.10 10.34 17.39
N ALA A 106 -0.78 9.32 16.86
CA ALA A 106 -0.41 8.69 15.61
C ALA A 106 -0.60 9.59 14.37
N GLN A 107 -1.33 10.69 14.51
CA GLN A 107 -1.51 11.72 13.46
C GLN A 107 -0.61 12.94 13.70
N HIS A 108 0.11 13.00 14.82
CA HIS A 108 0.91 14.17 15.17
C HIS A 108 2.19 14.22 14.31
N PRO A 109 2.49 15.33 13.60
CA PRO A 109 3.61 15.41 12.64
C PRO A 109 5.01 15.15 13.22
N TRP A 110 5.16 15.31 14.53
CA TRP A 110 6.41 15.16 15.27
C TRP A 110 6.40 13.98 16.23
N CYS A 111 5.37 13.13 16.18
CA CYS A 111 5.30 11.90 16.95
C CYS A 111 5.28 10.70 16.00
N ILE A 112 6.22 9.78 16.20
CA ILE A 112 6.27 8.50 15.49
C ILE A 112 5.84 7.43 16.48
N LEU A 113 4.77 6.73 16.16
CA LEU A 113 4.35 5.54 16.90
C LEU A 113 4.75 4.28 16.11
N LEU A 114 5.53 3.40 16.75
CA LEU A 114 6.02 2.17 16.15
C LEU A 114 6.07 1.03 17.16
N ARG A 115 6.17 -0.20 16.64
CA ARG A 115 6.42 -1.41 17.41
C ARG A 115 7.83 -1.90 17.13
N ARG A 116 8.53 -2.43 18.13
CA ARG A 116 9.88 -2.99 17.99
C ARG A 116 9.93 -4.40 18.52
N LEU A 117 10.35 -5.34 17.68
CA LEU A 117 10.56 -6.74 18.08
C LEU A 117 12.04 -7.10 18.10
N ALA A 118 12.39 -7.97 19.06
CA ALA A 118 13.68 -8.65 19.06
C ALA A 118 13.78 -9.57 17.83
N GLY A 119 14.91 -9.52 17.13
CA GLY A 119 15.11 -10.27 15.90
C GLY A 119 16.48 -10.03 15.30
N ARG A 120 16.68 -10.52 14.08
CA ARG A 120 17.89 -10.34 13.28
C ARG A 120 17.91 -8.96 12.62
N GLY A 121 18.97 -8.61 11.89
CA GLY A 121 19.07 -7.33 11.16
C GLY A 121 19.77 -6.23 11.94
N THR A 122 19.86 -5.03 11.35
CA THR A 122 20.59 -3.90 11.93
C THR A 122 19.65 -2.84 12.50
N ASN A 123 20.18 -2.01 13.40
CA ASN A 123 19.48 -0.84 13.92
C ASN A 123 19.98 0.47 13.26
N VAL A 124 20.81 0.36 12.22
CA VAL A 124 21.41 1.51 11.55
C VAL A 124 20.56 1.84 10.32
N PRO A 125 19.97 3.05 10.23
CA PRO A 125 19.22 3.46 9.05
C PRO A 125 20.12 3.42 7.82
N GLN A 126 19.70 2.68 6.81
CA GLN A 126 20.34 2.74 5.51
C GLN A 126 19.55 3.64 4.56
N ALA A 127 20.21 4.69 4.07
CA ALA A 127 19.72 5.53 3.00
C ALA A 127 20.38 5.10 1.68
N LEU A 128 19.56 4.82 0.67
CA LEU A 128 20.02 4.45 -0.66
C LEU A 128 20.02 5.71 -1.56
N PRO A 129 20.96 5.81 -2.52
CA PRO A 129 21.04 6.96 -3.43
C PRO A 129 19.79 7.07 -4.33
N ARG A 130 19.56 8.26 -4.87
CA ARG A 130 18.54 8.54 -5.88
C ARG A 130 18.83 7.84 -7.22
N PRO A 131 17.80 7.59 -8.05
CA PRO A 131 16.38 7.83 -7.79
C PRO A 131 15.76 6.81 -6.83
N PHE A 132 14.65 7.17 -6.18
CA PHE A 132 13.90 6.28 -5.31
C PHE A 132 13.33 5.12 -6.14
N ARG A 133 13.72 3.88 -5.85
CA ARG A 133 13.23 2.69 -6.55
C ARG A 133 12.22 1.98 -5.67
N LEU A 134 11.00 1.88 -6.19
CA LEU A 134 9.88 1.17 -5.58
C LEU A 134 9.57 -0.07 -6.42
N LEU A 135 9.57 -1.25 -5.81
CA LEU A 135 9.00 -2.45 -6.41
C LEU A 135 7.55 -2.59 -5.96
N LEU A 136 6.62 -2.61 -6.90
CA LEU A 136 5.21 -2.90 -6.66
C LEU A 136 4.93 -4.31 -7.21
N LEU A 137 4.70 -5.27 -6.32
CA LEU A 137 4.22 -6.59 -6.68
C LEU A 137 2.72 -6.66 -6.45
N LEU A 138 1.98 -6.91 -7.52
CA LEU A 138 0.53 -7.05 -7.54
C LEU A 138 0.21 -8.52 -7.79
N VAL A 139 -0.71 -9.09 -7.02
CA VAL A 139 -1.26 -10.42 -7.33
C VAL A 139 -2.44 -10.27 -8.27
N ALA A 140 -2.35 -10.91 -9.44
CA ALA A 140 -3.47 -11.04 -10.33
C ALA A 140 -4.38 -12.15 -9.80
N SER A 141 -5.69 -11.93 -9.86
CA SER A 141 -6.74 -12.88 -9.48
C SER A 141 -6.39 -14.32 -9.91
N PRO A 142 -5.97 -15.21 -8.98
CA PRO A 142 -5.67 -16.61 -9.29
C PRO A 142 -6.86 -17.24 -10.01
N GLU A 143 -6.61 -18.10 -11.00
CA GLU A 143 -7.67 -18.70 -11.83
C GLU A 143 -8.73 -19.45 -11.01
N ASP A 144 -8.36 -19.92 -9.81
CA ASP A 144 -9.20 -20.68 -8.90
C ASP A 144 -9.87 -19.86 -7.79
N LEU A 145 -9.71 -18.53 -7.78
CA LEU A 145 -10.48 -17.62 -6.91
C LEU A 145 -11.67 -17.01 -7.65
N ASP A 146 -12.77 -16.78 -6.93
CA ASP A 146 -13.97 -16.13 -7.47
C ASP A 146 -13.63 -14.70 -7.89
N ALA A 147 -13.59 -14.48 -9.21
CA ALA A 147 -13.20 -13.22 -9.83
C ALA A 147 -14.10 -12.04 -9.44
N GLU A 148 -15.34 -12.25 -9.01
CA GLU A 148 -16.19 -11.12 -8.58
C GLU A 148 -16.01 -10.74 -7.12
N ARG A 149 -15.47 -11.65 -6.29
CA ARG A 149 -15.38 -11.48 -4.82
C ARG A 149 -13.96 -11.40 -4.28
N SER A 150 -12.98 -11.75 -5.10
CA SER A 150 -11.57 -11.90 -4.71
C SER A 150 -10.64 -11.12 -5.63
N ARG A 151 -11.17 -10.19 -6.45
CA ARG A 151 -10.34 -9.26 -7.23
C ARG A 151 -9.96 -8.09 -6.34
N LEU A 152 -8.66 -7.96 -6.08
CA LEU A 152 -8.07 -6.67 -5.71
C LEU A 152 -8.26 -5.72 -6.89
N ASP A 153 -8.68 -4.48 -6.63
CA ASP A 153 -8.66 -3.41 -7.62
C ASP A 153 -7.23 -2.86 -7.75
N TYR A 154 -6.31 -3.74 -8.17
CA TYR A 154 -4.90 -3.40 -8.31
C TYR A 154 -4.70 -2.32 -9.39
N GLU A 155 -5.60 -2.22 -10.36
CA GLU A 155 -5.57 -1.16 -11.36
C GLU A 155 -5.83 0.22 -10.73
N GLN A 156 -6.77 0.33 -9.79
CA GLN A 156 -7.00 1.56 -9.03
C GLN A 156 -5.84 1.89 -8.09
N GLU A 157 -5.27 0.88 -7.41
CA GLU A 157 -4.09 1.09 -6.56
C GLU A 157 -2.90 1.60 -7.36
N GLU A 158 -2.64 1.00 -8.54
CA GLU A 158 -1.60 1.44 -9.46
C GLU A 158 -1.88 2.87 -9.95
N GLU A 159 -3.09 3.15 -10.45
CA GLU A 159 -3.46 4.47 -10.99
C GLU A 159 -3.28 5.59 -9.95
N LEU A 160 -3.74 5.38 -8.72
CA LEU A 160 -3.61 6.37 -7.65
C LEU A 160 -2.15 6.58 -7.24
N LEU A 161 -1.35 5.51 -7.19
CA LEU A 161 0.09 5.61 -6.91
C LEU A 161 0.81 6.40 -8.00
N TYR A 162 0.56 6.09 -9.29
CA TYR A 162 1.13 6.82 -10.41
C TYR A 162 0.68 8.28 -10.43
N THR A 163 -0.58 8.56 -10.12
CA THR A 163 -1.13 9.92 -10.07
C THR A 163 -0.48 10.73 -8.95
N ALA A 164 -0.37 10.17 -7.75
CA ALA A 164 0.28 10.83 -6.62
C ALA A 164 1.77 11.09 -6.87
N LEU A 165 2.42 10.16 -7.57
CA LEU A 165 3.85 10.23 -7.86
C LEU A 165 4.17 10.83 -9.24
N ASP A 166 3.18 11.38 -9.96
CA ASP A 166 3.32 11.88 -11.34
C ASP A 166 4.44 12.92 -11.45
N ARG A 167 4.49 13.88 -10.52
CA ARG A 167 5.53 14.93 -10.52
C ARG A 167 6.94 14.36 -10.26
N PRO A 168 7.18 13.57 -9.19
CA PRO A 168 8.45 12.86 -9.00
C PRO A 168 8.84 11.96 -10.18
N LEU A 169 7.87 11.26 -10.80
CA LEU A 169 8.08 10.37 -11.95
C LEU A 169 8.55 11.17 -13.17
N ALA A 170 7.85 12.26 -13.50
CA ALA A 170 8.18 13.13 -14.63
C ALA A 170 9.58 13.77 -14.50
N ARG A 171 10.04 13.96 -13.27
CA ARG A 171 11.39 14.48 -12.95
C ARG A 171 12.45 13.38 -12.83
N GLY A 172 12.09 12.11 -12.98
CA GLY A 172 13.00 10.98 -12.81
C GLY A 172 13.52 10.81 -11.37
N GLU A 173 12.80 11.31 -10.37
CA GLU A 173 13.18 11.21 -8.95
C GLU A 173 12.80 9.86 -8.36
N VAL A 174 11.79 9.20 -8.95
CA VAL A 174 11.29 7.90 -8.57
C VAL A 174 11.21 6.99 -9.80
N VAL A 175 11.43 5.70 -9.58
CA VAL A 175 11.22 4.62 -10.55
C VAL A 175 10.35 3.58 -9.88
N ILE A 176 9.20 3.30 -10.49
CA ILE A 176 8.29 2.23 -10.07
C ILE A 176 8.53 1.04 -11.00
N ASP A 177 8.93 -0.08 -10.43
CA ASP A 177 9.03 -1.38 -11.10
C ASP A 177 7.79 -2.18 -10.73
N VAL A 178 6.92 -2.47 -11.70
CA VAL A 178 5.66 -3.20 -11.47
C VAL A 178 5.82 -4.65 -11.91
N ALA A 179 5.43 -5.57 -11.05
CA ALA A 179 5.31 -6.99 -11.35
C ALA A 179 3.84 -7.42 -11.18
N GLU A 180 3.19 -7.74 -12.29
CA GLU A 180 1.75 -8.03 -12.38
C GLU A 180 1.45 -9.55 -12.39
N ASP A 181 2.46 -10.40 -12.25
CA ASP A 181 2.32 -11.85 -12.37
C ASP A 181 2.06 -12.58 -11.04
N GLY A 182 2.05 -11.85 -9.91
CA GLY A 182 1.86 -12.42 -8.58
C GLY A 182 2.86 -13.51 -8.18
N CYS A 183 3.96 -13.69 -8.91
CA CYS A 183 4.85 -14.84 -8.76
C CYS A 183 5.98 -14.57 -7.76
N LEU A 184 6.22 -15.51 -6.84
CA LEU A 184 7.32 -15.42 -5.87
C LEU A 184 8.69 -15.41 -6.56
N GLU A 185 8.84 -16.15 -7.65
CA GLU A 185 10.08 -16.19 -8.44
C GLU A 185 10.41 -14.82 -9.02
N THR A 186 9.40 -14.08 -9.48
CA THR A 186 9.56 -12.73 -10.02
C THR A 186 10.01 -11.76 -8.93
N LEU A 187 9.43 -11.83 -7.73
CA LEU A 187 9.90 -11.05 -6.57
C LEU A 187 11.40 -11.27 -6.34
N TRP A 188 11.85 -12.52 -6.27
CA TRP A 188 13.25 -12.84 -6.02
C TRP A 188 14.17 -12.44 -7.18
N ASP A 189 13.77 -12.66 -8.43
CA ASP A 189 14.57 -12.26 -9.59
C ASP A 189 14.79 -10.74 -9.63
N ARG A 190 13.75 -9.96 -9.32
CA ARG A 190 13.83 -8.50 -9.23
C ARG A 190 14.76 -8.05 -8.10
N LEU A 191 14.56 -8.59 -6.90
CA LEU A 191 15.38 -8.27 -5.72
C LEU A 191 16.85 -8.69 -5.85
N ARG A 192 17.17 -9.71 -6.66
CA ARG A 192 18.56 -10.09 -6.96
C ARG A 192 19.24 -9.16 -7.96
N ARG A 193 18.48 -8.61 -8.91
CA ARG A 193 19.01 -7.77 -10.00
C ARG A 193 19.12 -6.30 -9.62
N ASN A 194 18.28 -5.85 -8.69
CA ASN A 194 18.14 -4.45 -8.35
C ASN A 194 18.10 -4.24 -6.83
N GLN A 195 18.58 -3.08 -6.38
CA GLN A 195 18.34 -2.58 -5.03
C GLN A 195 17.09 -1.71 -5.04
N TYR A 196 16.24 -1.86 -4.03
CA TYR A 196 15.01 -1.09 -3.89
C TYR A 196 14.99 -0.38 -2.54
N HIS A 197 14.49 0.86 -2.53
CA HIS A 197 14.25 1.63 -1.30
C HIS A 197 13.08 1.04 -0.54
N ALA A 198 12.03 0.65 -1.27
CA ALA A 198 10.85 0.01 -0.72
C ALA A 198 10.28 -1.06 -1.66
N VAL A 199 9.59 -2.04 -1.06
CA VAL A 199 8.78 -3.03 -1.76
C VAL A 199 7.36 -2.96 -1.22
N ILE A 200 6.36 -2.84 -2.10
CA ILE A 200 4.96 -3.04 -1.76
C ILE A 200 4.54 -4.43 -2.24
N LEU A 201 4.01 -5.21 -1.32
CA LEU A 201 3.35 -6.48 -1.61
C LEU A 201 1.84 -6.24 -1.49
N SER A 202 1.17 -6.02 -2.62
CA SER A 202 -0.30 -5.93 -2.69
C SER A 202 -0.85 -7.29 -3.08
N MET A 203 -1.33 -8.03 -2.09
CA MET A 203 -1.68 -9.44 -2.25
C MET A 203 -2.66 -9.93 -1.20
N HIS A 204 -3.21 -11.13 -1.37
CA HIS A 204 -4.09 -11.72 -0.38
C HIS A 204 -3.34 -12.48 0.71
N GLY A 205 -3.90 -12.49 1.92
CA GLY A 205 -3.43 -13.33 3.02
C GLY A 205 -3.99 -14.74 2.91
N ALA A 206 -3.19 -15.75 3.21
CA ALA A 206 -3.61 -17.15 3.19
C ALA A 206 -2.96 -17.96 4.32
N THR A 207 -3.62 -19.02 4.77
CA THR A 207 -2.98 -20.05 5.57
C THR A 207 -2.03 -20.85 4.68
N ALA A 208 -0.80 -21.04 5.13
CA ALA A 208 0.23 -21.78 4.42
C ALA A 208 0.92 -22.77 5.37
N CYS A 209 1.58 -23.79 4.82
CA CYS A 209 2.47 -24.65 5.58
C CYS A 209 3.91 -24.21 5.32
N ASN A 210 4.69 -24.00 6.37
CA ASN A 210 6.11 -23.70 6.23
C ASN A 210 6.91 -24.92 5.75
N ALA A 211 8.22 -24.74 5.51
CA ALA A 211 9.13 -25.82 5.13
C ALA A 211 9.11 -27.04 6.10
N GLN A 212 8.75 -26.85 7.37
CA GLN A 212 8.61 -27.91 8.38
C GLN A 212 7.19 -28.50 8.48
N GLN A 213 6.31 -28.20 7.52
CA GLN A 213 4.90 -28.64 7.48
C GLN A 213 4.05 -28.15 8.66
N GLN A 214 4.42 -27.02 9.26
CA GLN A 214 3.64 -26.37 10.30
C GLN A 214 2.75 -25.31 9.67
N ALA A 215 1.46 -25.35 10.00
CA ALA A 215 0.51 -24.33 9.55
C ALA A 215 0.84 -22.98 10.18
N GLU A 216 0.96 -21.96 9.35
CA GLU A 216 1.10 -20.57 9.77
C GLU A 216 0.44 -19.64 8.74
N TRP A 217 0.38 -18.36 9.10
CA TRP A 217 -0.09 -17.33 8.19
C TRP A 217 0.98 -16.95 7.16
N GLY A 218 0.52 -16.64 5.96
CA GLY A 218 1.34 -16.35 4.81
C GLY A 218 0.64 -15.44 3.82
N LEU A 219 1.25 -15.30 2.66
CA LEU A 219 0.73 -14.52 1.54
C LEU A 219 0.44 -15.45 0.35
N LEU A 220 -0.59 -15.12 -0.41
CA LEU A 220 -1.01 -15.89 -1.57
C LEU A 220 -0.27 -15.40 -2.81
N PHE A 221 0.65 -16.21 -3.32
CA PHE A 221 1.31 -15.98 -4.61
C PHE A 221 0.64 -16.80 -5.70
N GLU A 222 1.07 -16.60 -6.94
CA GLU A 222 0.73 -17.45 -8.06
C GLU A 222 1.86 -18.46 -8.33
N ASP A 223 1.47 -19.65 -8.79
CA ASP A 223 2.37 -20.63 -9.36
C ASP A 223 2.69 -20.26 -10.81
N SER A 224 3.97 -19.99 -11.10
CA SER A 224 4.42 -19.50 -12.41
C SER A 224 4.12 -20.43 -13.60
N ARG A 225 3.81 -21.70 -13.35
CA ARG A 225 3.51 -22.68 -14.41
C ARG A 225 2.02 -22.87 -14.64
N THR A 226 1.22 -22.76 -13.58
CA THR A 226 -0.20 -23.10 -13.60
C THR A 226 -1.12 -21.90 -13.43
N GLY A 227 -0.61 -20.74 -13.00
CA GLY A 227 -1.43 -19.55 -12.69
C GLY A 227 -2.39 -19.74 -11.51
N ARG A 228 -2.16 -20.78 -10.71
CA ARG A 228 -3.00 -21.14 -9.56
C ARG A 228 -2.49 -20.55 -8.27
N ALA A 229 -3.38 -20.41 -7.30
CA ALA A 229 -3.05 -19.98 -5.96
C ALA A 229 -1.97 -20.86 -5.30
N ARG A 230 -0.89 -20.23 -4.84
CA ARG A 230 0.22 -20.82 -4.09
C ARG A 230 0.42 -20.05 -2.79
N PRO A 231 -0.13 -20.53 -1.67
CA PRO A 231 0.14 -19.96 -0.35
C PRO A 231 1.63 -20.10 0.00
N VAL A 232 2.25 -19.03 0.48
CA VAL A 232 3.65 -19.01 0.93
C VAL A 232 3.70 -18.53 2.37
N ALA A 233 4.28 -19.35 3.24
CA ALA A 233 4.35 -19.10 4.67
C ALA A 233 5.21 -17.87 4.99
N GLY A 234 4.83 -17.09 6.00
CA GLY A 234 5.55 -15.86 6.36
C GLY A 234 7.01 -16.11 6.78
N SER A 235 7.29 -17.25 7.41
CA SER A 235 8.64 -17.68 7.77
C SER A 235 9.48 -18.07 6.56
N ASP A 236 8.90 -18.73 5.55
CA ASP A 236 9.58 -19.06 4.31
C ASP A 236 9.89 -17.80 3.49
N LEU A 237 8.95 -16.84 3.46
CA LEU A 237 9.18 -15.54 2.83
C LEU A 237 10.32 -14.78 3.53
N ALA A 238 10.35 -14.77 4.87
CA ALA A 238 11.44 -14.17 5.64
C ALA A 238 12.79 -14.84 5.36
N ALA A 239 12.82 -16.17 5.25
CA ALA A 239 14.02 -16.92 4.89
C ALA A 239 14.51 -16.57 3.47
N GLY A 240 13.60 -16.40 2.51
CA GLY A 240 13.95 -15.97 1.15
C GLY A 240 14.63 -14.60 1.11
N PHE A 241 14.20 -13.65 1.96
CA PHE A 241 14.89 -12.35 2.10
C PHE A 241 16.28 -12.49 2.74
N ASP A 242 16.49 -13.48 3.62
CA ASP A 242 17.80 -13.78 4.22
C ASP A 242 18.81 -14.29 3.17
N GLU A 243 18.35 -14.98 2.13
CA GLU A 243 19.18 -15.56 1.07
C GLU A 243 19.57 -14.57 -0.04
N LEU A 244 19.01 -13.35 -0.05
CA LEU A 244 19.30 -12.38 -1.10
C LEU A 244 20.76 -11.89 -1.05
N PRO A 245 21.50 -11.94 -2.18
CA PRO A 245 22.85 -11.40 -2.26
C PRO A 245 22.78 -9.87 -2.33
N GLY A 246 22.93 -9.19 -1.20
CA GLY A 246 23.04 -7.74 -1.15
C GLY A 246 22.21 -7.08 -0.05
N THR A 247 21.93 -5.80 -0.25
CA THR A 247 21.15 -4.99 0.69
C THR A 247 19.68 -5.29 0.55
N ARG A 248 19.01 -5.59 1.67
CA ARG A 248 17.56 -5.78 1.74
C ARG A 248 16.83 -4.45 1.50
N PRO A 249 15.55 -4.49 1.07
CA PRO A 249 14.75 -3.27 0.99
C PRO A 249 14.72 -2.53 2.34
N GLY A 250 14.84 -1.21 2.30
CA GLY A 250 14.79 -0.38 3.52
C GLY A 250 13.40 -0.30 4.15
N LEU A 251 12.36 -0.65 3.38
CA LEU A 251 10.96 -0.81 3.80
C LEU A 251 10.29 -1.93 3.00
N VAL A 252 9.54 -2.79 3.69
CA VAL A 252 8.54 -3.67 3.06
C VAL A 252 7.15 -3.26 3.54
N MET A 253 6.25 -2.93 2.62
CA MET A 253 4.86 -2.61 2.91
C MET A 253 3.96 -3.76 2.47
N LEU A 254 3.12 -4.24 3.38
CA LEU A 254 2.12 -5.28 3.14
C LEU A 254 0.75 -4.62 3.02
N SER A 255 0.29 -4.41 1.78
CA SER A 255 -1.06 -3.93 1.49
C SER A 255 -1.96 -5.14 1.19
N VAL A 256 -2.39 -5.82 2.25
CA VAL A 256 -3.04 -7.14 2.10
C VAL A 256 -4.50 -7.05 2.50
N CYS A 257 -5.41 -7.30 1.56
CA CYS A 257 -6.85 -7.40 1.86
C CYS A 257 -7.20 -8.88 2.12
N ARG A 258 -8.02 -9.16 3.16
CA ARG A 258 -8.47 -10.54 3.46
C ARG A 258 -9.28 -11.08 2.28
N THR A 259 -8.84 -12.18 1.67
CA THR A 259 -9.72 -13.06 0.90
C THR A 259 -10.57 -13.91 1.85
N SER A 260 -11.88 -13.72 1.77
CA SER A 260 -12.98 -14.63 2.12
C SER A 260 -12.77 -15.71 3.21
N ARG A 261 -13.49 -15.51 4.33
CA ARG A 261 -14.08 -16.48 5.30
C ARG A 261 -13.46 -17.88 5.38
N LEU A 262 -12.80 -18.16 6.50
CA LEU A 262 -13.17 -19.19 7.50
C LEU A 262 -12.22 -19.06 8.70
N GLU A 263 -12.84 -18.92 9.88
CA GLU A 263 -12.42 -19.33 11.23
C GLU A 263 -11.03 -18.93 11.80
N GLU A 264 -11.13 -18.34 13.00
CA GLU A 264 -10.11 -18.09 14.04
C GLU A 264 -9.11 -16.92 13.88
N ASN A 265 -9.43 -15.88 14.69
CA ASN A 265 -8.60 -14.91 15.40
C ASN A 265 -7.44 -14.18 14.69
N GLN A 266 -7.62 -12.86 14.62
CA GLN A 266 -6.64 -11.78 14.85
C GLN A 266 -5.24 -11.93 14.21
N GLY A 267 -4.94 -11.05 13.25
CA GLY A 267 -3.55 -10.63 13.01
C GLY A 267 -2.77 -11.30 11.89
N VAL A 268 -3.41 -11.69 10.78
CA VAL A 268 -2.76 -12.29 9.59
C VAL A 268 -1.55 -11.47 9.13
N ILE A 269 -1.73 -10.16 8.88
CA ILE A 269 -0.68 -9.29 8.36
C ILE A 269 0.30 -8.91 9.46
N THR A 270 -0.18 -8.69 10.69
CA THR A 270 0.73 -8.49 11.82
C THR A 270 1.63 -9.71 11.98
N SER A 271 1.14 -10.93 11.81
CA SER A 271 1.97 -12.13 11.93
C SER A 271 3.02 -12.23 10.82
N VAL A 272 2.66 -12.02 9.54
CA VAL A 272 3.63 -12.00 8.43
C VAL A 272 4.62 -10.84 8.58
N ALA A 273 4.13 -9.64 8.90
CA ALA A 273 4.98 -8.47 9.12
C ALA A 273 5.97 -8.70 10.28
N GLN A 274 5.50 -9.31 11.37
CA GLN A 274 6.34 -9.70 12.50
C GLN A 274 7.38 -10.74 12.09
N ARG A 275 7.02 -11.77 11.29
CA ARG A 275 7.97 -12.76 10.78
C ARG A 275 9.06 -12.12 9.91
N LEU A 276 8.68 -11.27 8.96
CA LEU A 276 9.62 -10.52 8.12
C LEU A 276 10.53 -9.62 8.96
N HIS A 277 9.94 -8.91 9.92
CA HIS A 277 10.69 -8.05 10.81
C HIS A 277 11.68 -8.87 11.64
N VAL A 278 11.23 -9.89 12.37
CA VAL A 278 12.09 -10.80 13.17
C VAL A 278 13.18 -11.47 12.32
N GLY A 279 12.84 -11.85 11.07
CA GLY A 279 13.77 -12.42 10.09
C GLY A 279 14.86 -11.45 9.64
N GLY A 280 14.68 -10.14 9.83
CA GLY A 280 15.75 -9.15 9.69
C GLY A 280 15.43 -8.03 8.72
N ILE A 281 14.22 -7.94 8.19
CA ILE A 281 13.76 -6.72 7.52
C ILE A 281 13.63 -5.62 8.57
N GLU A 282 14.32 -4.50 8.32
CA GLU A 282 14.49 -3.44 9.29
C GLU A 282 13.18 -2.69 9.58
N ARG A 283 12.41 -2.43 8.52
CA ARG A 283 11.12 -1.75 8.61
C ARG A 283 10.07 -2.51 7.82
N VAL A 284 8.97 -2.83 8.50
CA VAL A 284 7.81 -3.47 7.86
C VAL A 284 6.56 -2.67 8.23
N LEU A 285 5.85 -2.20 7.21
CA LEU A 285 4.54 -1.56 7.36
C LEU A 285 3.47 -2.58 6.98
N GLY A 286 2.62 -2.97 7.93
CA GLY A 286 1.48 -3.85 7.68
C GLY A 286 0.17 -3.19 8.09
N MET A 287 -0.97 -3.82 7.80
CA MET A 287 -2.28 -3.41 8.30
C MET A 287 -2.72 -4.32 9.45
N ARG A 288 -3.40 -3.80 10.47
CA ARG A 288 -3.96 -4.65 11.55
C ARG A 288 -5.15 -5.48 11.09
N LEU A 289 -5.99 -4.89 10.23
CA LEU A 289 -7.20 -5.48 9.68
C LEU A 289 -7.25 -5.21 8.18
N SER A 290 -8.28 -5.73 7.51
CA SER A 290 -8.59 -5.36 6.13
C SER A 290 -8.76 -3.85 6.00
N VAL A 291 -8.11 -3.27 5.00
CA VAL A 291 -8.22 -1.87 4.64
C VAL A 291 -9.10 -1.75 3.40
N LEU A 292 -9.82 -0.64 3.27
CA LEU A 292 -10.55 -0.32 2.05
C LEU A 292 -9.56 0.06 0.95
N ASP A 293 -9.74 -0.47 -0.27
CA ASP A 293 -8.80 -0.24 -1.39
C ASP A 293 -8.51 1.26 -1.62
N ALA A 294 -9.54 2.11 -1.64
CA ALA A 294 -9.36 3.56 -1.79
C ALA A 294 -8.56 4.20 -0.64
N ALA A 295 -8.72 3.72 0.59
CA ALA A 295 -7.95 4.20 1.74
C ALA A 295 -6.51 3.68 1.71
N ALA A 296 -6.30 2.43 1.29
CA ALA A 296 -4.99 1.82 1.10
C ALA A 296 -4.18 2.57 0.03
N ALA A 297 -4.82 2.86 -1.10
CA ALA A 297 -4.22 3.62 -2.19
C ALA A 297 -3.88 5.06 -1.76
N ALA A 298 -4.80 5.77 -1.09
CA ALA A 298 -4.56 7.12 -0.58
C ALA A 298 -3.42 7.16 0.46
N LEU A 299 -3.38 6.19 1.39
CA LEU A 299 -2.29 6.05 2.34
C LEU A 299 -0.95 5.80 1.64
N THR A 300 -0.93 4.90 0.68
CA THR A 300 0.29 4.54 -0.07
C THR A 300 0.81 5.76 -0.82
N ALA A 301 -0.06 6.45 -1.55
CA ALA A 301 0.24 7.71 -2.24
C ALA A 301 0.89 8.74 -1.31
N GLY A 302 0.21 9.11 -0.22
CA GLY A 302 0.72 10.11 0.73
C GLY A 302 2.01 9.67 1.41
N LEU A 303 2.12 8.39 1.79
CA LEU A 303 3.35 7.84 2.38
C LEU A 303 4.54 8.01 1.44
N PHE A 304 4.41 7.59 0.18
CA PHE A 304 5.52 7.63 -0.76
C PHE A 304 5.89 9.05 -1.20
N GLU A 305 4.94 9.98 -1.27
CA GLU A 305 5.22 11.40 -1.48
C GLU A 305 6.21 11.92 -0.42
N TRP A 306 5.94 11.65 0.86
CA TRP A 306 6.81 12.06 1.96
C TRP A 306 8.15 11.31 2.00
N LEU A 307 8.17 10.01 1.67
CA LEU A 307 9.41 9.22 1.60
C LEU A 307 10.36 9.71 0.51
N ILE A 308 9.84 10.03 -0.67
CA ILE A 308 10.63 10.55 -1.80
C ILE A 308 11.17 11.95 -1.48
N ALA A 309 10.42 12.74 -0.72
CA ALA A 309 10.87 14.03 -0.19
C ALA A 309 11.97 13.90 0.89
N GLY A 310 12.38 12.69 1.27
CA GLY A 310 13.47 12.43 2.21
C GLY A 310 13.07 12.45 3.68
N LEU A 311 11.77 12.32 4.00
CA LEU A 311 11.34 12.12 5.39
C LEU A 311 11.62 10.67 5.83
N SER A 312 11.74 10.47 7.14
CA SER A 312 11.83 9.13 7.71
C SER A 312 10.51 8.37 7.57
N VAL A 313 10.59 7.03 7.58
CA VAL A 313 9.41 6.15 7.42
C VAL A 313 8.34 6.44 8.47
N GLY A 314 8.75 6.60 9.73
CA GLY A 314 7.81 6.88 10.81
C GLY A 314 7.11 8.22 10.64
N ARG A 315 7.85 9.28 10.27
CA ARG A 315 7.28 10.61 10.07
C ARG A 315 6.37 10.68 8.85
N ALA A 316 6.79 10.06 7.74
CA ALA A 316 5.98 9.92 6.54
C ALA A 316 4.64 9.21 6.84
N LEU A 317 4.67 8.16 7.67
CA LEU A 317 3.45 7.46 8.08
C LEU A 317 2.53 8.32 8.94
N SER A 318 3.07 9.07 9.93
CA SER A 318 2.23 9.95 10.76
C SER A 318 1.55 11.05 9.93
N LEU A 319 2.24 11.61 8.93
CA LEU A 319 1.66 12.58 8.00
C LEU A 319 0.60 11.95 7.10
N ALA A 320 0.87 10.77 6.54
CA ALA A 320 -0.10 10.04 5.72
C ALA A 320 -1.36 9.65 6.52
N ARG A 321 -1.23 9.28 7.80
CA ARG A 321 -2.37 9.04 8.69
C ARG A 321 -3.19 10.30 8.92
N ARG A 322 -2.53 11.45 9.13
CA ARG A 322 -3.19 12.74 9.32
C ARG A 322 -3.99 13.15 8.09
N GLU A 323 -3.43 12.96 6.90
CA GLU A 323 -4.11 13.20 5.64
C GLU A 323 -5.31 12.26 5.46
N LEU A 324 -5.11 10.96 5.71
CA LEU A 324 -6.16 9.96 5.60
C LEU A 324 -7.31 10.24 6.58
N ALA A 325 -7.01 10.71 7.79
CA ALA A 325 -7.98 11.08 8.82
C ALA A 325 -8.90 12.24 8.41
N THR A 326 -8.57 13.02 7.37
CA THR A 326 -9.47 14.04 6.82
C THR A 326 -10.63 13.46 6.02
N GLY A 327 -10.56 12.19 5.61
CA GLY A 327 -11.58 11.57 4.76
C GLY A 327 -11.62 12.06 3.31
N ALA A 328 -10.65 12.88 2.87
CA ALA A 328 -10.61 13.40 1.49
C ALA A 328 -10.62 12.28 0.41
N TRP A 329 -10.09 11.10 0.75
CA TRP A 329 -10.06 9.91 -0.09
C TRP A 329 -11.46 9.35 -0.43
N LEU A 330 -12.53 9.75 0.27
CA LEU A 330 -13.90 9.36 -0.05
C LEU A 330 -14.52 10.20 -1.17
N ALA A 331 -14.06 11.44 -1.38
CA ALA A 331 -14.66 12.37 -2.33
C ALA A 331 -14.55 11.90 -3.79
N ASP A 332 -13.62 11.00 -4.07
CA ASP A 332 -13.35 10.48 -5.42
C ASP A 332 -14.38 9.43 -5.89
N LYS A 333 -15.15 8.82 -4.97
CA LYS A 333 -16.21 7.84 -5.34
C LYS A 333 -17.54 8.48 -5.75
N SER A 334 -17.75 9.76 -5.46
CA SER A 334 -19.01 10.48 -5.79
C SER A 334 -18.93 11.31 -7.07
N ALA A 335 -17.79 11.33 -7.77
CA ALA A 335 -17.61 12.10 -9.00
C ALA A 335 -17.99 11.33 -10.29
N GLY A 336 -18.75 10.25 -10.16
CA GLY A 336 -19.52 9.67 -11.26
C GLY A 336 -20.97 10.16 -11.17
N ASP A 337 -21.36 11.00 -12.13
CA ASP A 337 -22.67 11.64 -12.29
C ASP A 337 -22.99 12.88 -11.43
N HIS A 338 -22.82 14.05 -12.07
CA HIS A 338 -23.37 15.37 -11.75
C HIS A 338 -22.72 16.15 -10.58
N PRO A 339 -22.14 17.34 -10.83
CA PRO A 339 -21.67 18.21 -9.76
C PRO A 339 -22.89 18.85 -9.07
N ARG A 340 -23.36 18.26 -7.96
CA ARG A 340 -24.20 19.01 -7.03
C ARG A 340 -23.34 19.99 -6.27
N ARG A 341 -23.23 21.19 -6.86
CA ARG A 341 -22.79 22.42 -6.23
C ARG A 341 -23.92 22.94 -5.34
N ASP A 342 -24.15 22.30 -4.20
CA ASP A 342 -25.03 22.83 -3.15
C ASP A 342 -24.25 22.91 -1.82
N GLY A 343 -23.78 24.13 -1.51
CA GLY A 343 -23.65 24.66 -0.14
C GLY A 343 -22.41 24.28 0.71
N PRO A 344 -21.57 25.26 1.12
CA PRO A 344 -20.67 25.11 2.24
C PRO A 344 -21.43 25.48 3.52
N ASP A 345 -22.05 24.52 4.21
CA ASP A 345 -22.59 24.78 5.54
C ASP A 345 -22.58 23.54 6.44
N SER A 346 -21.37 23.06 6.75
CA SER A 346 -21.08 22.61 8.11
C SER A 346 -19.61 22.87 8.36
N GLY A 347 -19.27 23.83 9.21
CA GLY A 347 -17.90 24.13 9.64
C GLY A 347 -17.24 23.02 10.47
N LYS A 348 -17.62 21.75 10.26
CA LYS A 348 -16.94 20.59 10.84
C LYS A 348 -15.85 20.15 9.86
N PRO A 349 -14.61 19.93 10.33
CA PRO A 349 -13.57 19.37 9.48
C PRO A 349 -14.07 18.05 8.89
N ALA A 350 -13.74 17.79 7.63
CA ALA A 350 -13.94 16.47 7.06
C ALA A 350 -13.16 15.47 7.93
N VAL A 351 -13.83 14.41 8.38
CA VAL A 351 -13.27 13.36 9.21
C VAL A 351 -13.47 12.06 8.45
N ASP A 352 -12.45 11.19 8.47
CA ASP A 352 -12.54 9.82 7.98
C ASP A 352 -13.62 9.07 8.77
N PRO A 353 -14.80 8.82 8.18
CA PRO A 353 -15.88 8.13 8.87
C PRO A 353 -15.48 6.69 9.22
N CYS A 354 -14.58 6.06 8.47
CA CYS A 354 -14.24 4.65 8.63
C CYS A 354 -12.96 4.43 9.45
N ALA A 355 -12.33 5.49 9.97
CA ALA A 355 -11.13 5.45 10.80
C ALA A 355 -10.00 4.55 10.24
N GLN A 356 -9.84 4.49 8.91
CA GLN A 356 -8.87 3.65 8.21
C GLN A 356 -7.42 4.01 8.56
N TRP A 357 -7.18 5.27 8.96
CA TRP A 357 -5.88 5.75 9.44
C TRP A 357 -5.36 5.01 10.69
N THR A 358 -6.22 4.28 11.40
CA THR A 358 -5.85 3.49 12.59
C THR A 358 -5.26 2.12 12.27
N LEU A 359 -5.40 1.65 11.02
CA LEU A 359 -5.03 0.30 10.60
C LEU A 359 -3.54 0.09 10.33
N PRO A 360 -2.80 1.03 9.71
CA PRO A 360 -1.39 0.81 9.40
C PRO A 360 -0.57 0.66 10.68
N VAL A 361 0.37 -0.28 10.70
CA VAL A 361 1.26 -0.59 11.81
C VAL A 361 2.69 -0.66 11.30
N LEU A 362 3.53 0.17 11.88
CA LEU A 362 4.97 0.17 11.60
C LEU A 362 5.72 -0.68 12.62
N LEU A 363 6.43 -1.69 12.12
CA LEU A 363 7.49 -2.39 12.82
C LEU A 363 8.83 -1.78 12.39
N ASP A 364 9.61 -1.25 13.34
CA ASP A 364 10.89 -0.61 13.06
C ASP A 364 11.90 -0.87 14.18
N ARG A 365 13.10 -1.31 13.82
CA ARG A 365 14.23 -1.51 14.75
C ARG A 365 15.36 -0.50 14.59
N THR A 366 15.29 0.33 13.56
CA THR A 366 16.33 1.30 13.22
C THR A 366 16.21 2.57 14.05
N ALA A 367 17.28 3.36 14.06
CA ALA A 367 17.16 4.77 14.41
C ALA A 367 16.25 5.53 13.41
N ASP A 368 15.76 6.71 13.78
CA ASP A 368 15.03 7.51 12.79
C ASP A 368 15.93 7.90 11.63
N GLY A 369 15.45 7.76 10.40
CA GLY A 369 16.24 8.12 9.23
C GLY A 369 15.50 7.91 7.90
N PRO A 370 15.92 8.61 6.83
CA PRO A 370 15.32 8.50 5.51
C PRO A 370 15.69 7.19 4.82
N LEU A 371 14.86 6.76 3.88
CA LEU A 371 15.20 5.67 2.95
C LEU A 371 16.06 6.14 1.78
N VAL A 372 15.99 7.43 1.45
CA VAL A 372 16.68 8.02 0.30
C VAL A 372 17.73 9.03 0.76
N ASP A 373 18.93 8.91 0.20
CA ASP A 373 19.97 9.92 0.29
C ASP A 373 19.78 10.92 -0.85
N LEU A 374 19.22 12.09 -0.54
CA LEU A 374 18.96 13.13 -1.54
C LEU A 374 20.23 13.77 -2.11
N GLN A 375 21.39 13.59 -1.47
CA GLN A 375 22.67 14.14 -1.92
C GLN A 375 23.44 13.20 -2.85
N ARG A 376 23.10 11.91 -2.87
CA ARG A 376 23.75 10.91 -3.71
C ARG A 376 22.83 10.47 -4.83
N GLN A 377 23.30 10.58 -6.06
CA GLN A 377 22.60 10.10 -7.25
C GLN A 377 23.43 9.01 -7.92
N VAL A 378 22.78 7.92 -8.30
CA VAL A 378 23.35 6.89 -9.15
C VAL A 378 22.72 7.03 -10.53
N ASP A 379 23.57 7.14 -11.56
CA ASP A 379 23.11 7.05 -12.94
C ASP A 379 22.51 5.67 -13.17
N LEU A 380 21.19 5.62 -13.29
CA LEU A 380 20.54 4.45 -13.80
C LEU A 380 20.98 4.29 -15.24
N ARG A 381 21.74 3.22 -15.55
CA ARG A 381 21.75 2.73 -16.93
C ARG A 381 20.28 2.49 -17.28
N PRO A 382 19.71 3.18 -18.28
CA PRO A 382 18.31 3.01 -18.62
C PRO A 382 18.07 1.55 -18.96
N VAL A 383 17.11 0.93 -18.27
CA VAL A 383 16.56 -0.37 -18.68
C VAL A 383 15.77 -0.08 -19.97
N ALA A 384 16.44 -0.27 -21.11
CA ALA A 384 15.93 -0.18 -22.48
C ALA A 384 15.26 1.16 -22.92
N ALA A 385 16.05 1.94 -23.66
CA ALA A 385 15.79 2.91 -24.74
C ALA A 385 14.38 3.53 -24.94
N LEU A 386 14.36 4.84 -25.21
CA LEU A 386 13.40 5.46 -26.14
C LEU A 386 13.26 4.51 -27.35
N PRO A 387 12.03 4.15 -27.79
CA PRO A 387 11.89 3.23 -28.91
C PRO A 387 12.68 3.77 -30.10
N GLU A 388 13.59 2.96 -30.63
CA GLU A 388 14.18 3.22 -31.94
C GLU A 388 13.01 3.46 -32.89
N ARG A 389 13.09 4.56 -33.66
CA ARG A 389 12.10 4.86 -34.69
C ARG A 389 12.15 3.70 -35.70
N ILE A 390 11.27 2.73 -35.53
CA ILE A 390 11.09 1.66 -36.50
C ILE A 390 10.58 2.35 -37.76
N SER A 391 11.39 2.33 -38.81
CA SER A 391 10.97 2.82 -40.13
C SER A 391 9.98 1.81 -40.70
N GLY A 392 8.71 1.96 -40.33
CA GLY A 392 7.59 1.16 -40.83
C GLY A 392 6.83 1.91 -41.92
N ASP A 393 6.26 1.16 -42.86
CA ASP A 393 5.39 1.63 -43.96
C ASP A 393 4.01 2.17 -43.51
N GLY A 394 3.84 2.47 -42.22
CA GLY A 394 2.57 2.83 -41.61
C GLY A 394 1.80 1.63 -41.03
N SER A 395 2.30 0.40 -41.16
CA SER A 395 1.69 -0.79 -40.54
C SER A 395 2.09 -0.94 -39.07
N LEU A 396 1.12 -0.87 -38.16
CA LEU A 396 1.32 -1.21 -36.74
C LEU A 396 1.25 -2.73 -36.56
N ALA A 397 2.40 -3.40 -36.58
CA ALA A 397 2.52 -4.76 -36.09
C ALA A 397 2.82 -4.73 -34.59
N MET A 398 1.83 -5.10 -33.76
CA MET A 398 2.05 -5.25 -32.31
C MET A 398 2.98 -6.45 -32.08
N PRO A 399 4.10 -6.30 -31.33
CA PRO A 399 4.87 -7.44 -30.90
C PRO A 399 3.96 -8.31 -30.01
N GLN A 400 3.90 -9.62 -30.28
CA GLN A 400 3.33 -10.59 -29.36
C GLN A 400 4.23 -10.65 -28.12
N ARG A 401 4.09 -9.66 -27.22
CA ARG A 401 4.36 -9.91 -25.80
C ARG A 401 3.24 -10.82 -25.35
N ALA A 402 3.59 -11.96 -24.77
CA ALA A 402 2.65 -12.75 -23.99
C ALA A 402 2.31 -11.94 -22.73
N THR A 403 1.53 -10.88 -22.89
CA THR A 403 0.79 -10.28 -21.79
C THR A 403 -0.34 -11.26 -21.50
N CYS A 404 -0.39 -11.80 -20.28
CA CYS A 404 -1.60 -12.42 -19.74
C CYS A 404 -2.61 -11.30 -19.47
N GLU A 405 -3.04 -10.59 -20.51
CA GLU A 405 -4.03 -9.52 -20.43
C GLU A 405 -5.42 -10.18 -20.49
N ARG A 406 -6.07 -10.33 -19.33
CA ARG A 406 -7.42 -10.90 -19.24
C ARG A 406 -8.55 -9.91 -19.57
N ASN A 407 -8.24 -8.66 -19.95
CA ASN A 407 -9.23 -7.64 -20.28
C ASN A 407 -8.96 -6.93 -21.63
N PRO A 408 -9.26 -7.57 -22.77
CA PRO A 408 -8.93 -7.06 -24.11
C PRO A 408 -9.75 -5.85 -24.57
N GLN A 409 -10.64 -5.28 -23.73
CA GLN A 409 -11.59 -4.26 -24.18
C GLN A 409 -11.13 -2.81 -24.06
N VAL A 410 -9.96 -2.52 -23.48
CA VAL A 410 -9.52 -1.12 -23.33
C VAL A 410 -8.02 -0.94 -23.56
N ARG A 411 -7.61 -0.69 -24.80
CA ARG A 411 -6.50 0.23 -25.10
C ARG A 411 -6.46 0.58 -26.59
N VAL A 412 -6.59 1.87 -26.89
CA VAL A 412 -6.06 2.47 -28.13
C VAL A 412 -5.04 3.53 -27.69
N LEU A 413 -3.78 3.33 -28.09
CA LEU A 413 -2.72 4.35 -28.02
C LEU A 413 -2.48 5.00 -26.64
N GLY A 414 -2.47 4.22 -25.55
CA GLY A 414 -2.00 4.72 -24.25
C GLY A 414 -2.94 5.70 -23.53
N PHE A 415 -4.18 5.89 -23.98
CA PHE A 415 -5.21 6.66 -23.27
C PHE A 415 -6.30 5.73 -22.70
N ARG A 416 -6.84 6.03 -21.50
CA ARG A 416 -7.98 5.32 -20.87
C ARG A 416 -9.24 6.20 -20.84
N ALA A 417 -10.39 5.55 -21.00
CA ALA A 417 -11.76 6.08 -20.94
C ALA A 417 -12.23 6.28 -19.47
N PRO A 418 -13.31 7.06 -19.19
CA PRO A 418 -14.33 7.54 -20.13
C PRO A 418 -13.97 8.90 -20.71
N PHE A 419 -13.70 8.96 -22.01
CA PHE A 419 -13.84 10.19 -22.77
C PHE A 419 -15.11 10.11 -23.61
N GLU A 420 -15.79 11.25 -23.79
CA GLU A 420 -16.78 11.39 -24.85
C GLU A 420 -16.09 11.11 -26.19
N LEU A 421 -16.49 10.03 -26.86
CA LEU A 421 -15.89 9.55 -28.11
C LEU A 421 -15.79 10.66 -29.18
N ASP A 422 -16.73 11.61 -29.17
CA ASP A 422 -16.76 12.76 -30.09
C ASP A 422 -15.55 13.70 -29.91
N ARG A 423 -15.00 13.80 -28.69
CA ARG A 423 -13.78 14.59 -28.43
C ARG A 423 -12.53 13.91 -28.97
N LEU A 424 -12.47 12.58 -28.92
CA LEU A 424 -11.35 11.82 -29.48
C LEU A 424 -11.31 11.93 -31.01
N TYR A 425 -12.49 11.86 -31.67
CA TYR A 425 -12.59 12.14 -33.10
C TYR A 425 -12.04 13.51 -33.44
N THR A 426 -12.43 14.55 -32.70
CA THR A 426 -11.97 15.92 -32.95
C THR A 426 -10.45 16.08 -32.78
N LEU A 427 -9.87 15.42 -31.77
CA LEU A 427 -8.41 15.42 -31.51
C LEU A 427 -7.62 14.66 -32.59
N VAL A 428 -8.14 13.51 -33.03
CA VAL A 428 -7.50 12.69 -34.06
C VAL A 428 -7.62 13.36 -35.44
N ASP A 429 -8.75 13.98 -35.77
CA ASP A 429 -8.92 14.74 -37.02
C ASP A 429 -8.03 16.00 -37.04
N ALA A 430 -7.86 16.66 -35.90
CA ALA A 430 -6.96 17.80 -35.76
C ALA A 430 -5.48 17.41 -35.88
N ALA A 431 -5.09 16.22 -35.40
CA ALA A 431 -3.72 15.72 -35.45
C ALA A 431 -3.37 15.07 -36.81
N PHE A 432 -4.34 14.51 -37.53
CA PHE A 432 -4.14 13.76 -38.77
C PHE A 432 -5.17 14.12 -39.86
N PRO A 433 -5.11 15.33 -40.44
CA PRO A 433 -6.11 15.86 -41.37
C PRO A 433 -6.13 15.21 -42.77
N ARG A 434 -5.43 14.09 -43.00
CA ARG A 434 -5.40 13.37 -44.28
C ARG A 434 -6.05 11.99 -44.13
N HIS A 435 -7.12 11.79 -44.89
CA HIS A 435 -8.21 10.81 -44.79
C HIS A 435 -7.90 9.28 -44.83
N GLU A 436 -6.75 8.77 -44.40
CA GLU A 436 -6.50 7.31 -44.43
C GLU A 436 -6.70 6.53 -43.11
N PRO A 437 -6.45 7.05 -41.89
CA PRO A 437 -6.52 6.23 -40.68
C PRO A 437 -7.94 5.82 -40.25
N LEU A 438 -8.96 6.56 -40.70
CA LEU A 438 -10.36 6.36 -40.28
C LEU A 438 -11.06 5.17 -40.97
N ALA A 439 -10.56 4.71 -42.12
CA ALA A 439 -11.14 3.58 -42.84
C ALA A 439 -10.90 2.23 -42.12
N LEU A 440 -9.72 2.06 -41.53
CA LEU A 440 -9.33 0.87 -40.77
C LEU A 440 -10.11 0.72 -39.46
N LEU A 441 -10.37 1.84 -38.76
CA LEU A 441 -11.19 1.87 -37.55
C LEU A 441 -12.66 1.50 -37.83
N ARG A 442 -13.21 1.89 -38.99
CA ARG A 442 -14.57 1.50 -39.41
C ARG A 442 -14.68 0.02 -39.78
N GLN A 443 -13.67 -0.56 -40.43
CA GLN A 443 -13.68 -2.00 -40.79
C GLN A 443 -13.57 -2.92 -39.58
N ALA A 444 -12.76 -2.57 -38.58
CA ALA A 444 -12.64 -3.34 -37.34
C ALA A 444 -13.97 -3.43 -36.56
N TRP A 445 -14.87 -2.46 -36.74
CA TRP A 445 -16.16 -2.40 -36.05
C TRP A 445 -17.29 -3.17 -36.74
N ALA A 446 -17.26 -3.36 -38.06
CA ALA A 446 -18.27 -4.15 -38.78
C ALA A 446 -18.26 -5.65 -38.40
N VAL A 447 -17.18 -6.13 -37.78
CA VAL A 447 -17.03 -7.51 -37.28
C VAL A 447 -17.77 -7.72 -35.95
N ARG A 448 -18.17 -6.66 -35.25
CA ARG A 448 -18.83 -6.77 -33.92
C ARG A 448 -20.35 -6.97 -34.01
N GLU A 449 -20.98 -6.61 -35.13
CA GLU A 449 -22.45 -6.70 -35.30
C GLU A 449 -22.96 -8.09 -35.74
N ASN A 450 -22.11 -8.94 -36.32
CA ASN A 450 -22.49 -10.30 -36.69
C ASN A 450 -21.82 -11.30 -35.74
N GLY A 451 -22.58 -11.75 -34.74
CA GLY A 451 -22.13 -12.75 -33.81
C GLY A 451 -21.61 -14.02 -34.49
N VAL A 452 -20.67 -14.66 -33.78
CA VAL A 452 -20.36 -16.11 -33.76
C VAL A 452 -19.08 -16.59 -34.49
N ARG A 453 -18.35 -17.44 -33.74
CA ARG A 453 -17.43 -18.55 -34.09
C ARG A 453 -16.06 -18.25 -34.73
N LEU A 454 -15.04 -18.53 -33.91
CA LEU A 454 -13.77 -19.07 -34.38
C LEU A 454 -14.01 -20.48 -34.97
N THR A 455 -13.97 -20.61 -36.29
CA THR A 455 -13.62 -21.86 -36.96
C THR A 455 -12.22 -21.70 -37.55
N GLY A 456 -11.28 -22.51 -37.08
CA GLY A 456 -9.95 -22.57 -37.64
C GLY A 456 -9.97 -23.04 -39.09
N PHE A 457 -9.03 -22.55 -39.89
CA PHE A 457 -8.62 -23.22 -41.11
C PHE A 457 -7.10 -23.24 -41.24
N ASN A 458 -6.66 -24.43 -41.63
CA ASN A 458 -5.30 -24.91 -41.79
C ASN A 458 -4.83 -24.66 -43.24
N SER A 459 -3.53 -24.89 -43.46
CA SER A 459 -2.82 -25.13 -44.74
C SER A 459 -2.35 -23.92 -45.59
N GLY A 460 -1.04 -23.66 -45.49
CA GLY A 460 -0.05 -23.75 -46.59
C GLY A 460 -0.34 -23.10 -47.94
N ARG A 461 0.54 -22.16 -48.31
CA ARG A 461 1.58 -22.37 -49.33
C ARG A 461 2.72 -21.38 -49.14
#